data_AF-A0A0R0CIZ1-F1
#
_entry.id   AF-A0A0R0CIZ1-F1
#
_cell.length_a   1.000
_cell.length_b   1.000
_cell.length_c   1.000
_cell.angle_alpha   90.00
_cell.angle_beta   90.00
_cell.angle_gamma   90.00
#
_symmetry.space_group_name_H-M   'P 1'
#
loop_
_entity.id
_entity.type
_entity.pdbx_description
1 polymer ?
#
loop_
_entity_poly.entity_id
_entity_poly.type
_entity_poly.pdbx_seq_one_letter_code
_entity_poly.pdbx_strand_id
1 'polypeptide(L)'
;METNWIHDEILDGLSQLLCLSLDRTPAADMIAGTAMGWHRAITDERVWDQQLDTPRFRKAFTNLMKGRRMWPSPADFMEAMPPREQLALTKQPIKANPERAQRAAAELAEFLGGRQH
;
A
#
# COMPACT_ATOMS: atom_id res chain seq x y z
N MET A 1 -16.77 -9.53 -16.30
CA MET A 1 -17.06 -8.27 -15.59
C MET A 1 -15.92 -8.10 -14.62
N GLU A 2 -15.02 -7.14 -14.85
CA GLU A 2 -13.97 -6.87 -13.86
C GLU A 2 -14.67 -6.26 -12.65
N THR A 3 -14.95 -7.09 -11.66
CA THR A 3 -15.49 -6.65 -10.38
C THR A 3 -14.47 -5.69 -9.79
N ASN A 4 -14.83 -4.41 -9.75
CA ASN A 4 -13.95 -3.38 -9.25
C ASN A 4 -13.96 -3.45 -7.72
N TRP A 5 -13.16 -4.38 -7.20
CA TRP A 5 -13.07 -4.67 -5.76
C TRP A 5 -12.79 -3.41 -4.93
N ILE A 6 -12.08 -2.43 -5.49
CA ILE A 6 -11.78 -1.15 -4.84
C ILE A 6 -13.06 -0.36 -4.61
N HIS A 7 -13.91 -0.25 -5.62
CA HIS A 7 -15.20 0.42 -5.51
C HIS A 7 -16.08 -0.23 -4.44
N ASP A 8 -16.13 -1.56 -4.41
CA ASP A 8 -16.96 -2.30 -3.45
C ASP A 8 -16.46 -2.10 -2.00
N GLU A 9 -15.15 -2.16 -1.78
CA GLU A 9 -14.54 -1.89 -0.47
C GLU A 9 -14.75 -0.43 -0.02
N ILE A 10 -14.70 0.53 -0.95
CA ILE A 10 -14.99 1.94 -0.65
C ILE A 10 -16.47 2.10 -0.29
N LEU A 11 -17.38 1.51 -1.08
CA LEU A 11 -18.81 1.63 -0.85
C LEU A 11 -19.21 1.04 0.51
N ASP A 12 -18.68 -0.12 0.87
CA ASP A 12 -18.91 -0.73 2.18
C ASP A 12 -18.39 0.17 3.32
N GLY A 13 -17.16 0.65 3.21
CA GLY A 13 -16.57 1.56 4.21
C GLY A 13 -17.31 2.88 4.37
N LEU A 14 -17.76 3.49 3.27
CA LEU A 14 -18.58 4.71 3.30
C LEU A 14 -19.97 4.44 3.89
N SER A 15 -20.56 3.27 3.63
CA SER A 15 -21.84 2.89 4.22
C SER A 15 -21.73 2.72 5.74
N GLN A 16 -20.62 2.16 6.23
CA GLN A 16 -20.35 2.09 7.68
C GLN A 16 -20.16 3.47 8.30
N LEU A 17 -19.48 4.40 7.61
CA LEU A 17 -19.35 5.79 8.06
C LEU A 17 -20.70 6.51 8.10
N LEU A 18 -21.59 6.26 7.14
CA LEU A 18 -22.95 6.82 7.11
C LEU A 18 -23.73 6.46 8.38
N CYS A 19 -23.60 5.23 8.87
CA CYS A 19 -24.25 4.76 10.09
C CYS A 19 -23.81 5.55 11.35
N LEU A 20 -22.63 6.18 11.33
CA LEU A 20 -22.15 7.01 12.44
C LEU A 20 -22.76 8.42 12.43
N SER A 21 -23.49 8.81 11.37
CA SER A 21 -24.17 10.12 11.24
C SER A 21 -23.25 11.30 11.59
N LEU A 22 -22.05 11.31 11.01
CA LEU A 22 -21.03 12.33 11.26
C LEU A 22 -21.49 13.71 10.75
N ASP A 23 -20.88 14.78 11.24
CA ASP A 23 -21.13 16.13 10.71
C ASP A 23 -20.70 16.21 9.23
N ARG A 24 -21.51 16.88 8.39
CA ARG A 24 -21.36 16.98 6.92
C ARG A 24 -21.44 15.67 6.15
N THR A 25 -22.12 14.66 6.70
CA THR A 25 -22.40 13.41 5.98
C THR A 25 -23.27 13.68 4.75
N PRO A 26 -22.92 13.16 3.56
CA PRO A 26 -23.76 13.26 2.38
C PRO A 26 -25.09 12.52 2.57
N ALA A 27 -26.08 12.86 1.74
CA ALA A 27 -27.36 12.14 1.74
C ALA A 27 -27.16 10.65 1.39
N ALA A 28 -27.95 9.77 2.01
CA ALA A 28 -27.78 8.31 1.89
C ALA A 28 -27.88 7.82 0.44
N ASP A 29 -28.76 8.43 -0.36
CA ASP A 29 -28.95 8.16 -1.79
C ASP A 29 -27.73 8.57 -2.64
N MET A 30 -26.88 9.48 -2.13
CA MET A 30 -25.67 9.94 -2.79
C MET A 30 -24.42 9.10 -2.48
N ILE A 31 -24.51 8.10 -1.59
CA ILE A 31 -23.35 7.31 -1.16
C ILE A 31 -22.73 6.53 -2.32
N ALA A 32 -23.52 5.94 -3.21
CA ALA A 32 -23.00 5.25 -4.38
C ALA A 32 -22.23 6.20 -5.32
N GLY A 33 -22.75 7.40 -5.55
CA GLY A 33 -22.05 8.43 -6.33
C GLY A 33 -20.78 8.92 -5.65
N THR A 34 -20.81 9.04 -4.33
CA THR A 34 -19.63 9.41 -3.51
C THR A 34 -18.56 8.33 -3.61
N ALA A 35 -18.94 7.05 -3.50
CA ALA A 35 -18.04 5.91 -3.66
C ALA A 35 -17.36 5.90 -5.03
N MET A 36 -18.10 6.20 -6.10
CA MET A 36 -17.53 6.29 -7.45
C MET A 36 -16.53 7.46 -7.58
N GLY A 37 -16.83 8.62 -6.98
CA GLY A 37 -15.90 9.75 -6.94
C GLY A 37 -14.62 9.44 -6.16
N TRP A 38 -14.74 8.76 -5.03
CA TRP A 38 -13.62 8.30 -4.22
C TRP A 38 -12.79 7.24 -4.94
N HIS A 39 -13.45 6.26 -5.55
CA HIS A 39 -12.81 5.25 -6.37
C HIS A 39 -11.93 5.89 -7.44
N ARG A 40 -12.46 6.87 -8.19
CA ARG A 40 -11.69 7.60 -9.20
C ARG A 40 -10.50 8.36 -8.59
N ALA A 41 -10.72 9.08 -7.50
CA ALA A 41 -9.65 9.85 -6.84
C ALA A 41 -8.52 8.97 -6.27
N ILE A 42 -8.84 7.76 -5.79
CA ILE A 42 -7.89 6.84 -5.17
C ILE A 42 -7.14 6.00 -6.21
N THR A 43 -7.77 5.71 -7.34
CA THR A 43 -7.17 4.92 -8.43
C THR A 43 -6.40 5.74 -9.45
N ASP A 44 -6.57 7.07 -9.44
CA ASP A 44 -5.81 7.97 -10.31
C ASP A 44 -4.30 7.80 -10.09
N GLU A 45 -3.59 7.46 -11.16
CA GLU A 45 -2.13 7.26 -11.18
C GLU A 45 -1.59 6.22 -10.17
N ARG A 46 -2.42 5.31 -9.65
CA ARG A 46 -2.02 4.32 -8.62
C ARG A 46 -2.36 2.89 -9.01
N VAL A 47 -1.41 1.99 -8.74
CA VAL A 47 -1.58 0.55 -8.90
C VAL A 47 -1.87 -0.09 -7.55
N TRP A 48 -2.99 -0.80 -7.48
CA TRP A 48 -3.48 -1.49 -6.30
C TRP A 48 -3.47 -3.00 -6.53
N ASP A 49 -3.01 -3.73 -5.52
CA ASP A 49 -3.02 -5.19 -5.49
C ASP A 49 -4.14 -5.65 -4.55
N GLN A 50 -5.08 -6.43 -5.08
CA GLN A 50 -6.26 -6.84 -4.31
C GLN A 50 -5.88 -7.60 -3.03
N GLN A 51 -4.87 -8.48 -3.07
CA GLN A 51 -4.53 -9.31 -1.91
C GLN A 51 -3.84 -8.48 -0.82
N LEU A 52 -2.97 -7.55 -1.22
CA LEU A 52 -2.21 -6.73 -0.28
C LEU A 52 -3.00 -5.51 0.21
N ASP A 53 -3.87 -4.94 -0.62
CA ASP A 53 -4.49 -3.64 -0.37
C ASP A 53 -5.92 -3.75 0.18
N THR A 54 -6.69 -4.82 -0.10
CA THR A 54 -8.00 -5.05 0.54
C THR A 54 -7.96 -4.90 2.08
N PRO A 55 -7.08 -5.59 2.83
CA PRO A 55 -7.03 -5.43 4.29
C PRO A 55 -6.61 -4.01 4.72
N ARG A 56 -5.82 -3.31 3.89
CA ARG A 56 -5.38 -1.93 4.16
C ARG A 56 -6.54 -0.94 4.02
N PHE A 57 -7.39 -1.12 3.00
CA PHE A 57 -8.59 -0.31 2.80
C PHE A 57 -9.54 -0.43 3.98
N ARG A 58 -9.87 -1.66 4.40
CA ARG A 58 -10.71 -1.91 5.58
C ARG A 58 -10.14 -1.30 6.85
N LYS A 59 -8.83 -1.41 7.04
CA LYS A 59 -8.14 -0.83 8.20
C LYS A 59 -8.20 0.70 8.18
N ALA A 60 -8.06 1.34 7.02
CA ALA A 60 -8.16 2.78 6.88
C ALA A 60 -9.55 3.29 7.28
N PHE A 61 -10.62 2.66 6.80
CA PHE A 61 -11.99 2.99 7.23
C PHE A 61 -12.18 2.77 8.73
N THR A 62 -11.65 1.67 9.28
CA THR A 62 -11.68 1.41 10.72
C THR A 62 -10.99 2.52 11.51
N ASN A 63 -9.87 3.06 11.00
CA ASN A 63 -9.16 4.16 11.64
C ASN A 63 -9.95 5.47 11.56
N LEU A 64 -10.57 5.76 10.41
CA LEU A 64 -11.42 6.94 10.24
C LEU A 64 -12.61 6.92 11.20
N MET A 65 -13.28 5.78 11.34
CA MET A 65 -14.44 5.60 12.23
C MET A 65 -14.12 5.83 13.71
N LYS A 66 -12.87 5.59 14.15
CA LYS A 66 -12.48 5.72 15.56
C LYS A 66 -12.33 7.16 16.04
N GLY A 67 -11.99 8.09 15.15
CA GLY A 67 -11.47 9.40 15.56
C GLY A 67 -12.08 10.61 14.87
N ARG A 68 -12.88 10.42 13.81
CA ARG A 68 -13.43 11.54 13.05
C ARG A 68 -14.82 11.94 13.55
N ARG A 69 -15.02 13.25 13.74
CA ARG A 69 -16.31 13.88 14.08
C ARG A 69 -17.03 14.44 12.86
N MET A 70 -16.30 14.60 11.75
CA MET A 70 -16.76 15.13 10.48
C MET A 70 -16.53 14.09 9.39
N TRP A 71 -17.35 14.16 8.34
CA TRP A 71 -17.20 13.29 7.18
C TRP A 71 -15.80 13.44 6.55
N PRO A 72 -15.06 12.35 6.36
CA PRO A 72 -13.70 12.40 5.82
C PRO A 72 -13.68 12.74 4.32
N SER A 73 -12.53 13.18 3.82
CA SER A 73 -12.23 13.31 2.39
C SER A 73 -11.43 12.09 1.88
N PRO A 74 -11.28 11.89 0.55
CA PRO A 74 -10.39 10.87 0.01
C PRO A 74 -8.93 11.02 0.48
N ALA A 75 -8.48 12.25 0.72
CA ALA A 75 -7.13 12.51 1.24
C ALA A 75 -6.97 11.99 2.67
N ASP A 76 -7.98 12.19 3.53
CA ASP A 76 -7.99 11.63 4.89
C ASP A 76 -7.92 10.10 4.88
N PHE A 77 -8.59 9.46 3.91
CA PHE A 77 -8.52 8.01 3.73
C PHE A 77 -7.11 7.55 3.35
N MET A 78 -6.45 8.26 2.44
CA MET A 78 -5.07 7.96 2.03
C MET A 78 -4.09 8.13 3.21
N GLU A 79 -4.30 9.12 4.08
CA GLU A 79 -3.50 9.33 5.29
C GLU A 79 -3.76 8.25 6.36
N ALA A 80 -5.01 7.81 6.51
CA ALA A 80 -5.40 6.78 7.47
C ALA A 80 -4.98 5.36 7.06
N MET A 81 -4.55 5.17 5.82
CA MET A 81 -4.11 3.87 5.32
C MET A 81 -2.80 3.43 5.97
N PRO A 82 -2.74 2.20 6.52
CA PRO A 82 -1.48 1.66 7.02
C PRO A 82 -0.49 1.49 5.86
N PRO A 83 0.83 1.58 6.09
CA PRO A 83 1.83 1.29 5.07
C PRO A 83 1.64 -0.12 4.53
N ARG A 84 2.04 -0.37 3.27
CA ARG A 84 2.12 -1.75 2.75
C ARG A 84 3.10 -2.50 3.65
N GLU A 85 2.67 -3.63 4.19
CA GLU A 85 3.62 -4.57 4.80
C GLU A 85 4.58 -4.98 3.68
N GLN A 86 5.78 -4.39 3.69
CA GLN A 86 6.85 -4.88 2.85
C GLN A 86 7.14 -6.28 3.36
N LEU A 87 6.85 -7.29 2.53
CA LEU A 87 7.40 -8.62 2.73
C LEU A 87 8.89 -8.41 2.96
N ALA A 88 9.34 -8.64 4.19
CA ALA A 88 10.74 -8.50 4.54
C ALA A 88 11.47 -9.43 3.56
N LEU A 89 12.16 -8.84 2.58
CA LEU A 89 13.11 -9.56 1.76
C LEU A 89 14.11 -10.09 2.77
N THR A 90 13.93 -11.34 3.19
CA THR A 90 14.93 -12.06 3.94
C THR A 90 16.09 -12.16 2.96
N LYS A 91 17.00 -11.18 3.04
CA LYS A 91 18.33 -11.30 2.47
C LYS A 91 18.96 -12.45 3.25
N GLN A 92 18.66 -13.68 2.85
CA GLN A 92 19.43 -14.81 3.29
C GLN A 92 20.86 -14.46 2.87
N PRO A 93 21.79 -14.28 3.83
CA PRO A 93 23.15 -13.99 3.46
C PRO A 93 23.61 -15.15 2.59
N ILE A 94 23.96 -14.85 1.35
CA ILE A 94 24.59 -15.81 0.45
C ILE A 94 25.83 -16.27 1.22
N LYS A 95 25.82 -17.51 1.74
CA LYS A 95 26.99 -18.07 2.42
C LYS A 95 28.16 -17.93 1.46
N ALA A 96 29.13 -17.10 1.81
CA ALA A 96 30.34 -16.95 1.03
C ALA A 96 30.97 -18.34 0.89
N ASN A 97 31.03 -18.86 -0.33
CA ASN A 97 31.78 -20.09 -0.59
C ASN A 97 33.28 -19.73 -0.47
N PRO A 98 34.02 -20.29 0.50
CA PRO A 98 35.42 -19.94 0.74
C PRO A 98 36.31 -20.13 -0.50
N GLU A 99 35.99 -21.06 -1.40
CA GLU A 99 36.72 -21.23 -2.66
C GLU A 99 36.52 -20.06 -3.62
N ARG A 100 35.30 -19.48 -3.68
CA ARG A 100 35.03 -18.31 -4.54
C ARG A 100 35.71 -17.06 -4.02
N ALA A 101 35.77 -16.90 -2.68
CA ALA A 101 36.48 -15.80 -2.05
C ALA A 101 38.00 -15.87 -2.32
N GLN A 102 38.57 -17.08 -2.27
CA GLN A 102 40.00 -17.30 -2.58
C GLN A 102 40.33 -17.04 -4.05
N ARG A 103 39.49 -17.51 -4.99
CA ARG A 103 39.68 -17.22 -6.42
C ARG A 103 39.61 -15.74 -6.73
N ALA A 104 38.60 -15.04 -6.19
CA ALA A 104 38.47 -13.60 -6.38
C ALA A 104 39.66 -12.82 -5.79
N ALA A 105 40.20 -13.25 -4.64
CA ALA A 105 41.39 -12.63 -4.04
C ALA A 105 42.65 -12.84 -4.90
N ALA A 106 42.81 -14.03 -5.50
CA ALA A 106 43.92 -14.32 -6.39
C ALA A 106 43.85 -13.51 -7.70
N GLU A 107 42.67 -13.43 -8.32
CA GLU A 107 42.43 -12.62 -9.53
C GLU A 107 42.70 -11.12 -9.28
N LEU A 108 42.27 -10.59 -8.13
CA LEU A 108 42.53 -9.21 -7.74
C LEU A 108 44.02 -8.96 -7.47
N ALA A 109 44.72 -9.90 -6.85
CA ALA A 109 46.16 -9.80 -6.60
C ALA A 109 46.96 -9.80 -7.92
N GLU A 110 46.55 -10.60 -8.90
CA GLU A 110 47.15 -10.63 -10.24
C GLU A 110 46.91 -9.30 -10.99
N PHE A 111 45.68 -8.80 -10.96
CA PHE A 111 45.33 -7.53 -11.61
C PHE A 111 46.03 -6.32 -10.98
N LEU A 112 46.18 -6.29 -9.65
CA LEU A 112 46.86 -5.20 -8.93
C LEU A 112 48.38 -5.31 -8.99
N GLY A 113 48.93 -6.52 -9.12
CA GLY A 113 50.36 -6.79 -9.26
C GLY A 113 50.93 -6.43 -10.65
N GLY A 114 50.10 -6.38 -11.69
CA GLY A 114 50.50 -6.04 -13.06
C GLY A 114 50.69 -4.54 -13.35
N ARG A 115 50.46 -3.64 -12.39
CA ARG A 115 50.49 -2.18 -12.58
C ARG A 115 51.81 -1.50 -12.17
N GLN A 116 52.93 -2.21 -12.26
CA GLN A 116 54.28 -1.65 -12.13
C GLN A 116 55.05 -1.81 -13.45
N HIS A 117 54.76 -0.97 -14.43
CA HIS A 117 55.73 -0.57 -15.45
C HIS A 117 55.45 0.86 -15.87
#